data_AF-A0A7J8NDF6-F1
#
_entry.id   AF-A0A7J8NDF6-F1
#
_cell.length_a   1.000
_cell.length_b   1.000
_cell.length_c   1.000
_cell.angle_alpha   90.00
_cell.angle_beta   90.00
_cell.angle_gamma   90.00
#
_symmetry.space_group_name_H-M   'P 1'
#
loop_
_entity.id
_entity.type
_entity.pdbx_description
1 polymer ?
#
loop_
_entity_poly.entity_id
_entity_poly.type
_entity_poly.pdbx_seq_one_letter_code
_entity_poly.pdbx_strand_id
1 'polypeptide(L)' 'MLSGKDNSGFGWDEYRQMVVAEDATWNSYISKKEPLGKMLKQLQILLKK' A
#
# COMPACT_ATOMS: atom_id res chain seq x y z
N MET A 1 -14.77 -1.94 7.14
CA MET A 1 -14.32 -3.35 7.26
C MET A 1 -13.36 -3.60 6.12
N LEU A 2 -12.10 -3.96 6.38
CA LEU A 2 -11.15 -4.35 5.34
C LEU A 2 -11.54 -5.77 4.89
N SER A 3 -12.30 -5.88 3.80
CA SER A 3 -12.69 -7.16 3.23
C SER A 3 -11.60 -7.59 2.25
N GLY A 4 -10.80 -8.56 2.66
CA GLY A 4 -9.61 -9.00 1.92
C GLY A 4 -8.68 -9.73 2.88
N LYS A 5 -8.91 -11.03 3.04
CA LYS A 5 -8.00 -11.92 3.79
C LYS A 5 -7.13 -12.67 2.78
N ASP A 6 -6.37 -11.91 2.01
CA ASP A 6 -5.21 -12.39 1.29
C ASP A 6 -4.00 -12.32 2.22
N ASN A 7 -3.21 -13.39 2.31
CA ASN A 7 -2.00 -13.46 3.14
C ASN A 7 -0.88 -12.49 2.68
N SER A 8 -1.22 -11.47 1.89
CA SER A 8 -0.34 -10.48 1.29
C SER A 8 0.06 -9.37 2.28
N GLY A 9 -0.72 -9.16 3.35
CA GLY A 9 -0.57 -8.04 4.27
C GLY A 9 -1.13 -6.72 3.74
N PHE A 10 -1.79 -6.75 2.58
CA PHE A 10 -2.53 -5.63 2.00
C PHE A 10 -4.03 -5.87 2.17
N GLY A 11 -4.77 -4.79 2.38
CA GLY A 11 -6.23 -4.78 2.43
C GLY A 11 -6.77 -3.67 1.54
N TRP A 12 -8.06 -3.75 1.23
CA TRP A 12 -8.77 -2.72 0.47
C TRP A 12 -9.67 -1.90 1.39
N ASP A 13 -9.55 -0.58 1.33
CA ASP A 13 -10.47 0.36 1.98
C ASP A 13 -11.58 0.73 1.00
N GLU A 14 -12.74 0.10 1.17
CA GLU A 14 -13.93 0.34 0.34
C GLU A 14 -14.41 1.80 0.36
N TYR A 15 -14.23 2.52 1.48
CA TYR A 15 -14.69 3.90 1.60
C TYR A 15 -13.79 4.86 0.83
N ARG A 16 -12.50 4.55 0.78
CA ARG A 16 -11.48 5.37 0.13
C ARG A 16 -11.10 4.85 -1.25
N GLN A 17 -11.66 3.71 -1.66
CA GLN A 17 -11.34 3.00 -2.90
C GLN A 17 -9.82 2.89 -3.10
N MET A 18 -9.10 2.46 -2.06
CA MET A 18 -7.63 2.38 -2.07
C MET A 18 -7.07 1.16 -1.33
N VAL A 19 -5.87 0.74 -1.73
CA VAL A 19 -5.09 -0.30 -1.01
C VAL A 19 -4.45 0.30 0.25
N VAL A 20 -4.60 -0.39 1.37
CA VAL A 20 -4.03 -0.08 2.68
C VAL A 20 -3.20 -1.25 3.18
N ALA A 21 -2.05 -0.97 3.75
CA ALA A 21 -1.20 -1.94 4.42
C ALA A 21 -0.35 -1.23 5.47
N GLU A 22 0.27 -1.99 6.37
CA GLU A 22 1.26 -1.45 7.29
C GLU A 22 2.50 -0.93 6.53
N ASP A 23 3.16 0.07 7.12
CA ASP A 23 4.36 0.66 6.55
C ASP A 23 5.48 -0.38 6.34
N ALA A 24 5.59 -1.37 7.22
CA ALA A 24 6.54 -2.47 7.08
C ALA A 24 6.26 -3.32 5.83
N THR A 25 4.99 -3.62 5.55
CA THR A 25 4.55 -4.36 4.35
C THR A 25 4.82 -3.56 3.08
N TRP A 26 4.47 -2.26 3.08
CA TRP A 26 4.80 -1.35 1.97
C TRP A 26 6.30 -1.25 1.73
N ASN A 27 7.09 -1.05 2.79
CA ASN A 27 8.54 -0.94 2.69
C ASN A 27 9.17 -2.21 2.15
N SER A 28 8.71 -3.39 2.57
CA SER A 28 9.19 -4.69 2.06
C SER A 28 8.84 -4.90 0.58
N TYR A 29 7.64 -4.50 0.17
CA TYR A 29 7.22 -4.59 -1.23
C TYR A 29 7.98 -3.62 -2.14
N ILE A 30 8.17 -2.39 -1.68
CA ILE A 30 8.89 -1.32 -2.38
C ILE A 30 10.40 -1.57 -2.40
N SER A 31 10.99 -2.07 -1.31
CA SER A 31 12.44 -2.34 -1.23
C SER A 31 12.87 -3.45 -2.18
N LYS A 32 11.94 -4.34 -2.59
CA LYS A 32 12.18 -5.40 -3.58
C LYS A 32 12.13 -4.89 -5.03
N LYS A 33 11.64 -3.67 -5.29
CA LYS A 33 11.53 -3.11 -6.64
C LYS A 33 12.13 -1.70 -6.70
N GLU A 34 13.32 -1.64 -7.30
CA GLU A 34 14.03 -0.52 -7.96
C GLU A 34 13.12 0.65 -8.46
N PRO A 35 13.67 1.86 -8.69
CA PRO A 35 13.24 3.19 -8.20
C PRO A 35 11.76 3.59 -8.33
N LEU A 36 10.98 2.90 -9.15
CA LEU A 36 9.53 3.06 -9.27
C LEU A 36 8.80 2.86 -7.92
N GLY A 37 9.32 1.99 -7.05
CA GLY A 37 8.75 1.77 -5.73
C GLY A 37 8.76 3.02 -4.84
N LYS A 38 9.79 3.88 -4.94
CA LYS A 38 9.83 5.17 -4.22
C LYS A 38 8.78 6.15 -4.74
N MET A 39 8.54 6.15 -6.05
CA MET A 39 7.55 7.02 -6.70
C MET A 39 6.13 6.63 -6.31
N LEU A 40 5.84 5.32 -6.26
CA LEU A 40 4.55 4.81 -5.80
C LEU A 40 4.29 5.17 -4.31
N LYS A 41 5.32 5.14 -3.46
CA LYS A 41 5.19 5.57 -2.05
C LYS A 41 4.82 7.05 -1.94
N GLN A 42 5.46 7.93 -2.72
CA GLN A 42 5.13 9.35 -2.73
C GLN A 42 3.70 9.62 -3.23
N LEU A 43 3.27 8.95 -4.30
CA LEU A 43 1.90 9.07 -4.81
C LEU A 43 0.86 8.57 -3.80
N GLN A 44 1.14 7.46 -3.09
CA GLN A 44 0.26 6.95 -2.04
C GLN A 44 0.14 7.93 -0.86
N ILE A 45 1.22 8.61 -0.47
CA ILE A 45 1.21 9.64 0.59
C ILE A 45 0.36 10.84 0.16
N LEU A 46 0.46 11.25 -1.11
CA LEU A 46 -0.33 12.36 -1.67
C LEU A 46 -1.82 12.03 -1.78
N LEU A 47 -2.19 10.77 -2.05
CA LEU A 47 -3.58 10.31 -2.11
C LEU A 47 -4.24 10.14 -0.72
N LYS A 48 -3.44 10.14 0.35
CA LYS A 48 -3.93 10.02 1.75
C LYS A 48 -3.99 11.36 2.49
N LYS A 49 -3.58 12.47 1.86
CA LYS A 49 -3.57 13.82 2.43
C LYS A 49 -4.71 14.65 1.86
#